data_AF-A0A7V9KR50-F1
#
_entry.id   AF-A0A7V9KR50-F1
#
_cell.length_a   1.000
_cell.length_b   1.000
_cell.length_c   1.000
_cell.angle_alpha   90.00
_cell.angle_beta   90.00
_cell.angle_gamma   90.00
#
_symmetry.space_group_name_H-M   'P 1'
#
loop_
_entity.id
_entity.type
_entity.pdbx_description
1 polymer ?
#
loop_
_entity_poly.entity_id
_entity_poly.type
_entity_poly.pdbx_seq_one_letter_code
_entity_poly.pdbx_strand_id
1 'polypeptide(L)'
;MKILLYNPDNGVTRNFMPHLWMFLLQSLTPPEHQVLLIDGNAKPLTEQELVQFIRDEEIGLVGIGAMTRMVARAYRMADAIRAVGVPVVMGGPH
;
A
#
# COMPACT_ATOMS: atom_id res chain seq x y z
N MET A 1 4.66 -3.39 -15.72
CA MET A 1 4.19 -4.26 -14.60
C MET A 1 3.04 -3.58 -13.88
N LYS A 2 2.24 -4.32 -13.09
CA LYS A 2 1.21 -3.71 -12.24
C LYS A 2 1.77 -3.45 -10.83
N ILE A 3 1.70 -2.18 -10.40
CA ILE A 3 2.24 -1.68 -9.13
C ILE A 3 1.04 -1.29 -8.25
N LEU A 4 1.04 -1.74 -7.00
CA LEU A 4 0.10 -1.26 -5.99
C LEU A 4 0.79 -0.22 -5.11
N LEU A 5 0.22 0.98 -5.02
CA LEU A 5 0.56 1.93 -3.97
C LEU A 5 -0.48 1.80 -2.85
N TYR A 6 -0.01 1.41 -1.67
CA TYR A 6 -0.85 1.08 -0.53
C TYR A 6 -0.52 1.99 0.65
N ASN A 7 -1.56 2.61 1.21
CA ASN A 7 -1.50 3.33 2.47
C ASN A 7 -2.29 2.56 3.54
N PRO A 8 -1.65 1.98 4.57
CA PRO A 8 -2.34 1.31 5.67
C PRO A 8 -3.37 2.21 6.38
N ASP A 9 -4.46 1.61 6.88
CA ASP A 9 -5.40 2.34 7.71
C ASP A 9 -4.80 2.74 9.04
N ASN A 10 -5.37 3.80 9.59
CA ASN A 10 -4.74 4.50 10.67
C ASN A 10 -4.76 3.77 12.02
N GLY A 11 -5.64 2.77 12.22
CA GLY A 11 -5.76 1.84 13.35
C GLY A 11 -5.85 2.40 14.79
N VAL A 12 -5.37 3.61 15.02
CA VAL A 12 -5.03 4.23 16.32
C VAL A 12 -5.93 5.44 16.58
N THR A 13 -6.23 6.23 15.55
CA THR A 13 -7.25 7.29 15.62
C THR A 13 -8.07 7.27 14.35
N ARG A 14 -9.36 7.64 14.43
CA ARG A 14 -10.23 7.83 13.26
C ARG A 14 -9.95 9.17 12.54
N ASN A 15 -8.68 9.56 12.44
CA ASN A 15 -8.28 10.78 11.74
C ASN A 15 -7.96 10.43 10.29
N PHE A 16 -8.71 11.03 9.37
CA PHE A 16 -8.58 10.86 7.94
C PHE A 16 -7.77 12.01 7.37
N MET A 17 -6.46 11.81 7.27
CA MET A 17 -5.61 12.68 6.46
C MET A 17 -5.46 12.04 5.08
N PRO A 18 -5.89 12.70 3.98
CA PRO A 18 -5.71 12.15 2.65
C PRO A 18 -4.21 12.08 2.31
N HIS A 19 -3.75 10.89 1.91
CA HIS A 19 -2.35 10.66 1.56
C HIS A 19 -2.12 10.94 0.08
N LEU A 20 -1.65 12.15 -0.24
CA LEU A 20 -1.49 12.60 -1.62
C LEU A 20 -0.30 11.97 -2.36
N TRP A 21 0.65 11.37 -1.64
CA TRP A 21 1.87 10.79 -2.21
C TRP A 21 1.57 9.72 -3.27
N MET A 22 0.49 8.94 -3.09
CA MET A 22 0.08 7.89 -4.01
C MET A 22 -0.26 8.44 -5.39
N PHE A 23 -1.00 9.55 -5.44
CA PHE A 23 -1.37 10.22 -6.69
C PHE A 23 -0.16 10.86 -7.37
N LEU A 24 0.74 11.45 -6.58
CA LEU A 24 1.99 12.01 -7.11
C LEU A 24 2.83 10.90 -7.76
N LEU A 25 3.07 9.79 -7.05
CA LEU A 25 3.84 8.68 -7.62
C LEU A 25 3.15 8.07 -8.83
N GLN A 26 1.82 7.90 -8.82
CA GLN A 26 1.08 7.47 -10.00
C GLN A 26 1.33 8.40 -11.21
N SER A 27 1.31 9.73 -11.01
CA SER A 27 1.55 10.70 -12.08
C SER A 27 2.99 10.70 -12.63
N LEU A 28 3.95 10.30 -11.80
CA LEU A 28 5.38 10.24 -12.16
C LEU A 28 5.82 8.85 -12.62
N THR A 29 4.98 7.82 -12.45
CA THR A 29 5.33 6.45 -12.83
C THR A 29 5.34 6.35 -14.36
N PRO A 30 6.40 5.78 -14.96
CA PRO A 30 6.47 5.59 -16.40
C PRO A 30 5.25 4.83 -16.96
N PRO A 31 4.72 5.20 -18.15
CA PRO A 31 3.45 4.71 -18.67
C PRO A 31 3.43 3.20 -19.00
N GLU A 32 4.59 2.56 -19.14
CA GLU A 32 4.73 1.10 -19.27
C GLU A 32 4.36 0.33 -17.98
N HIS A 33 4.07 1.05 -16.89
CA HIS A 33 3.61 0.48 -15.63
C HIS A 33 2.20 0.95 -15.31
N GLN A 34 1.35 0.01 -14.88
CA GLN A 34 0.01 0.31 -14.41
C GLN A 34 0.04 0.48 -12.90
N VAL A 35 -0.54 1.56 -12.39
CA VAL A 35 -0.56 1.86 -10.95
C VAL A 35 -1.98 1.77 -10.41
N LEU A 36 -2.18 0.91 -9.42
CA LEU A 36 -3.41 0.84 -8.62
C LEU A 36 -3.17 1.46 -7.23
N LEU A 37 -4.22 2.07 -6.67
CA LEU A 37 -4.15 2.77 -5.39
C LEU A 37 -5.12 2.15 -4.40
N ILE A 38 -4.64 1.90 -3.16
CA ILE A 38 -5.51 1.55 -2.04
C ILE A 38 -5.16 2.46 -0.86
N ASP A 39 -6.14 3.26 -0.44
CA ASP A 39 -6.10 3.93 0.86
C ASP A 39 -6.89 3.11 1.87
N GLY A 40 -6.18 2.49 2.81
CA GLY A 40 -6.75 1.72 3.91
C GLY A 40 -7.69 2.55 4.77
N ASN A 41 -7.52 3.87 4.85
CA ASN A 41 -8.48 4.70 5.58
C ASN A 41 -9.85 4.66 4.90
N ALA A 42 -9.90 4.80 3.58
CA ALA A 42 -11.15 4.76 2.81
C ALA A 42 -11.71 3.34 2.69
N LYS A 43 -10.84 2.35 2.47
CA LYS A 43 -11.19 0.94 2.36
C LYS A 43 -10.24 0.12 3.24
N PRO A 44 -10.60 -0.11 4.53
CA PRO A 44 -9.79 -0.95 5.41
C PRO A 44 -9.69 -2.36 4.83
N LEU A 45 -8.47 -2.90 4.84
CA LEU A 45 -8.20 -4.27 4.44
C LEU A 45 -7.45 -4.98 5.57
N THR A 46 -7.79 -6.23 5.77
CA THR A 46 -6.97 -7.21 6.49
C THR A 46 -5.79 -7.65 5.63
N GLU A 47 -4.80 -8.29 6.26
CA GLU A 47 -3.66 -8.89 5.59
C GLU A 47 -4.10 -9.90 4.52
N GLN A 48 -5.11 -10.74 4.81
CA GLN A 48 -5.60 -11.73 3.84
C GLN A 48 -6.31 -11.07 2.65
N GLU A 49 -7.14 -10.05 2.88
CA GLU A 49 -7.84 -9.35 1.80
C GLU A 49 -6.86 -8.59 0.90
N LEU A 50 -5.81 -7.99 1.47
CA LEU A 50 -4.76 -7.33 0.70
C LEU A 50 -3.98 -8.34 -0.16
N VAL A 51 -3.61 -9.49 0.40
CA VAL A 51 -2.95 -10.58 -0.35
C VAL A 51 -3.84 -11.12 -1.45
N GLN A 52 -5.14 -11.29 -1.19
CA GLN A 52 -6.08 -11.77 -2.20
C GLN A 52 -6.20 -10.76 -3.35
N PHE A 53 -6.36 -9.47 -3.04
CA PHE A 53 -6.36 -8.40 -4.03
C PHE A 53 -5.10 -8.39 -4.89
N ILE A 54 -3.93 -8.57 -4.27
CA ILE A 54 -2.63 -8.65 -4.96
C ILE A 54 -2.58 -9.80 -5.97
N ARG A 55 -3.17 -10.96 -5.62
CA ARG A 55 -3.26 -12.12 -6.51
C ARG A 55 -4.24 -11.89 -7.65
N ASP A 56 -5.44 -11.41 -7.33
CA ASP A 56 -6.50 -11.18 -8.30
C ASP A 56 -6.10 -10.14 -9.36
N GLU A 57 -5.35 -9.12 -8.93
CA GLU A 57 -4.84 -8.07 -9.82
C GLU A 57 -3.47 -8.40 -10.42
N GLU A 58 -2.83 -9.53 -10.09
CA GLU A 58 -1.49 -9.88 -10.59
C GLU A 58 -0.44 -8.78 -10.31
N ILE A 59 -0.43 -8.25 -9.08
CA ILE A 59 0.50 -7.19 -8.67
C ILE A 59 1.92 -7.72 -8.59
N GLY A 60 2.84 -7.06 -9.31
CA GLY A 60 4.26 -7.40 -9.36
C GLY A 60 5.13 -6.62 -8.38
N LEU A 61 4.62 -5.54 -7.79
CA LEU A 61 5.34 -4.69 -6.83
C LEU A 61 4.34 -3.93 -5.93
N VAL A 62 4.63 -3.85 -4.63
CA VAL A 62 3.86 -3.02 -3.71
C VAL A 62 4.74 -1.92 -3.11
N GLY A 63 4.32 -0.66 -3.26
CA GLY A 63 4.84 0.47 -2.50
C GLY A 63 3.96 0.74 -1.28
N ILE A 64 4.52 0.70 -0.07
CA ILE A 64 3.81 1.01 1.17
C ILE A 64 4.34 2.33 1.72
N GLY A 65 3.47 3.34 1.76
CA GLY A 65 3.77 4.63 2.37
C GLY A 65 2.87 4.88 3.57
N ALA A 66 3.44 5.32 4.69
CA ALA A 66 2.64 5.67 5.86
C ALA A 66 3.35 6.67 6.80
N MET A 67 2.69 7.07 7.90
CA MET A 67 3.21 7.98 8.95
C MET A 67 3.57 7.19 10.20
N THR A 68 4.50 7.67 11.06
CA THR A 68 5.04 6.95 12.24
C THR A 68 4.00 6.15 13.03
N ARG A 69 2.84 6.75 13.31
CA ARG A 69 1.69 6.12 13.99
C ARG A 69 1.11 4.85 13.33
N MET A 70 1.34 4.66 12.04
CA MET A 70 0.88 3.52 11.24
C MET A 70 1.99 2.49 10.98
N VAL A 71 3.23 2.74 11.45
CA VAL A 71 4.42 1.96 11.06
C VAL A 71 4.31 0.48 11.41
N ALA A 72 3.80 0.16 12.60
CA ALA A 72 3.62 -1.23 13.02
C ALA A 72 2.66 -1.98 12.11
N ARG A 73 1.57 -1.34 11.69
CA ARG A 73 0.62 -1.91 10.72
C ARG A 73 1.26 -2.04 9.34
N ALA A 74 2.01 -1.04 8.90
CA ALA A 74 2.73 -1.07 7.63
C ALA A 74 3.68 -2.28 7.54
N TYR A 75 4.45 -2.56 8.60
CA TYR A 75 5.32 -3.73 8.63
C TYR A 75 4.55 -5.06 8.62
N ARG A 76 3.45 -5.20 9.38
CA ARG A 76 2.62 -6.42 9.33
C ARG A 76 2.04 -6.68 7.93
N MET A 77 1.54 -5.63 7.29
CA MET A 77 1.05 -5.71 5.91
C MET A 77 2.19 -6.08 4.95
N ALA A 78 3.36 -5.47 5.11
CA ALA A 78 4.54 -5.80 4.30
C ALA A 78 4.99 -7.26 4.48
N ASP A 79 4.94 -7.81 5.70
CA ASP A 79 5.28 -9.21 5.97
C ASP A 79 4.30 -10.17 5.26
N ALA A 80 3.00 -9.88 5.31
CA ALA A 80 1.98 -10.68 4.61
C ALA A 80 2.18 -10.68 3.09
N ILE A 81 2.54 -9.54 2.52
CA ILE A 81 2.81 -9.40 1.08
C ILE A 81 4.10 -10.14 0.69
N ARG A 82 5.16 -9.97 1.48
CA ARG A 82 6.44 -10.66 1.24
C ARG A 82 6.29 -12.19 1.37
N ALA A 83 5.42 -12.67 2.25
CA ALA A 83 5.15 -14.10 2.41
C ALA A 83 4.55 -14.76 1.15
N VAL A 84 3.95 -13.99 0.23
CA VAL A 84 3.47 -14.50 -1.06
C VAL A 84 4.41 -14.19 -2.23
N GLY A 85 5.64 -13.77 -1.95
CA GLY A 85 6.70 -13.59 -2.95
C GLY A 85 6.66 -12.27 -3.72
N VAL A 86 5.78 -11.33 -3.34
CA VAL A 86 5.69 -10.02 -4.00
C VAL A 86 6.66 -9.03 -3.33
N PRO A 87 7.53 -8.34 -4.08
CA PRO A 87 8.46 -7.37 -3.52
C PRO A 87 7.72 -6.16 -2.94
N VAL A 88 8.25 -5.64 -1.83
CA VAL A 88 7.69 -4.48 -1.10
C VAL A 88 8.75 -3.38 -0.99
N VAL A 89 8.36 -2.16 -1.33
CA VAL A 89 9.15 -0.93 -1.10
C VAL A 89 8.48 -0.12 0.00
N MET A 90 9.19 0.12 1.10
CA MET A 90 8.70 0.92 2.22
C MET A 90 9.06 2.39 2.03
N GLY A 91 8.18 3.32 2.43
CA GLY A 91 8.43 4.76 2.38
C GLY A 91 7.48 5.56 3.29
N GLY A 92 7.50 6.88 3.15
CA GLY A 92 6.75 7.83 3.99
C GLY A 92 7.59 8.42 5.13
N PRO A 93 7.07 9.44 5.84
CA PRO A 93 7.80 10.20 6.87
C PRO A 93 7.96 9.46 8.21
N HIS A 94 7.83 8.13 8.18
CA HIS A 94 7.80 7.26 9.36
C HIS A 94 8.97 7.42 10.31
#